data_AF-A0A963J0E2-F1
#
_entry.id   AF-A0A963J0E2-F1
#
_cell.length_a   1.000
_cell.length_b   1.000
_cell.length_c   1.000
_cell.angle_alpha   90.00
_cell.angle_beta   90.00
_cell.angle_gamma   90.00
#
_symmetry.space_group_name_H-M   'P 1'
#
loop_
_entity.id
_entity.type
_entity.pdbx_description
1 polymer ?
#
loop_
_entity_poly.entity_id
_entity_poly.type
_entity_poly.pdbx_seq_one_letter_code
_entity_poly.pdbx_strand_id
1 'polypeptide(L)' 'MKTDRYDAAIIDLDGTLIDTLGDFAEALNRMLRELELPGIAAQQIETMVGKGSEHLLHLVLKQALGQA' A
#
# COMPACT_ATOMS: atom_id res chain seq x y z
N MET A 1 37.23 -2.76 -22.68
CA MET A 1 36.91 -2.67 -21.24
C MET A 1 35.43 -2.96 -21.10
N LYS A 2 35.04 -4.13 -20.60
CA LYS A 2 33.61 -4.43 -20.38
C LYS A 2 33.17 -3.67 -19.12
N THR A 3 32.29 -2.70 -19.30
CA THR A 3 31.69 -1.89 -18.24
C THR A 3 30.33 -2.46 -17.86
N ASP A 4 30.29 -3.74 -17.50
CA ASP A 4 29.04 -4.34 -17.04
C ASP A 4 28.98 -4.11 -15.52
N ARG A 5 28.32 -3.02 -15.14
CA ARG A 5 28.43 -2.41 -13.80
C ARG A 5 27.71 -3.20 -12.69
N TYR A 6 26.84 -4.14 -13.02
CA TYR A 6 26.13 -5.02 -12.07
C TYR A 6 25.78 -6.36 -12.73
N ASP A 7 25.89 -7.46 -11.98
CA ASP A 7 25.54 -8.82 -12.45
C ASP A 7 24.05 -9.15 -12.32
N ALA A 8 23.34 -8.49 -11.39
CA ALA A 8 21.91 -8.65 -11.16
C ALA A 8 21.30 -7.44 -10.44
N ALA A 9 19.97 -7.30 -10.53
CA ALA A 9 19.18 -6.32 -9.77
C ALA A 9 17.87 -6.95 -9.28
N ILE A 10 17.41 -6.51 -8.10
CA ILE A 10 16.07 -6.81 -7.57
C ILE A 10 15.28 -5.51 -7.63
N ILE A 11 14.05 -5.61 -8.14
CA ILE A 11 13.16 -4.47 -8.31
C ILE A 11 11.88 -4.78 -7.54
N ASP A 12 11.45 -3.82 -6.72
CA ASP A 12 10.16 -3.90 -6.05
C ASP A 12 9.01 -3.80 -7.05
N LEU A 13 7.84 -4.30 -6.69
CA LEU A 13 6.66 -4.30 -7.57
C LEU A 13 5.83 -3.04 -7.34
N ASP A 14 5.29 -2.90 -6.12
CA ASP A 14 4.32 -1.89 -5.74
C ASP A 14 4.95 -0.50 -5.68
N GLY A 15 4.42 0.44 -6.46
CA GLY A 15 4.94 1.80 -6.54
C GLY A 15 6.31 1.92 -7.22
N THR A 16 6.89 0.82 -7.71
CA THR A 16 8.15 0.81 -8.47
C THR A 16 7.94 0.37 -9.91
N LEU A 17 7.44 -0.86 -10.13
CA LEU A 17 7.14 -1.37 -11.47
C LEU A 17 5.68 -1.09 -11.88
N ILE A 18 4.77 -1.05 -10.92
CA ILE A 18 3.34 -0.82 -11.14
C ILE A 18 2.84 0.24 -10.16
N ASP A 19 2.09 1.22 -10.66
CA ASP A 19 1.31 2.14 -9.80
C ASP A 19 0.07 1.41 -9.27
N THR A 20 0.23 0.74 -8.13
CA THR A 20 -0.83 -0.04 -7.47
C THR A 20 -1.63 0.76 -6.44
N LEU A 21 -1.39 2.07 -6.30
CA LEU A 21 -2.02 2.87 -5.25
C LEU A 21 -3.55 2.92 -5.40
N GLY A 22 -4.04 3.03 -6.64
CA GLY A 22 -5.47 3.00 -6.95
C GLY A 22 -6.13 1.66 -6.60
N ASP A 23 -5.44 0.55 -6.85
CA ASP A 23 -5.93 -0.79 -6.55
C ASP A 23 -6.03 -1.01 -5.04
N PHE A 24 -5.03 -0.58 -4.28
CA PHE A 24 -5.08 -0.60 -2.82
C PHE A 24 -6.22 0.26 -2.27
N ALA A 25 -6.39 1.48 -2.82
CA ALA A 25 -7.46 2.36 -2.41
C ALA A 25 -8.84 1.75 -2.64
N GLU A 26 -9.08 1.11 -3.78
CA GLU A 26 -10.34 0.45 -4.06
C GLU A 26 -10.57 -0.77 -3.15
N ALA A 27 -9.57 -1.64 -3.00
CA ALA A 27 -9.68 -2.83 -2.16
C ALA A 27 -9.94 -2.49 -0.68
N LEU A 28 -9.19 -1.55 -0.12
CA LEU A 28 -9.34 -1.11 1.27
C LEU A 28 -10.68 -0.41 1.48
N ASN A 29 -11.09 0.48 0.58
CA ASN A 29 -12.37 1.17 0.71
C ASN A 29 -13.57 0.25 0.49
N ARG A 30 -13.45 -0.85 -0.27
CA ARG A 30 -14.46 -1.91 -0.30
C ARG A 30 -14.60 -2.59 1.05
N MET A 31 -13.49 -3.05 1.62
CA MET A 31 -13.48 -3.67 2.95
C MET A 31 -14.06 -2.75 4.02
N LEU A 32 -13.64 -1.48 4.08
CA LEU A 32 -14.16 -0.52 5.07
C LEU A 32 -15.67 -0.31 4.93
N ARG A 33 -16.18 -0.27 3.70
CA ARG A 33 -17.61 -0.13 3.43
C ARG A 33 -18.41 -1.35 3.89
N GLU A 34 -17.88 -2.56 3.70
CA GLU A 34 -18.50 -3.80 4.20
C GLU A 34 -18.53 -3.85 5.74
N LEU A 35 -17.58 -3.20 6.40
CA LEU A 35 -17.50 -3.06 7.85
C LEU A 35 -18.26 -1.83 8.40
N GLU A 36 -18.96 -1.09 7.53
CA GLU A 36 -19.65 0.17 7.89
C GLU A 36 -18.73 1.24 8.51
N LEU A 37 -17.45 1.25 8.10
CA LEU A 37 -16.42 2.17 8.57
C LEU A 37 -16.17 3.32 7.56
N PRO A 38 -15.67 4.48 8.02
CA PRO A 38 -15.31 5.58 7.13
C PRO A 38 -14.18 5.15 6.18
N GLY A 39 -14.26 5.61 4.93
CA GLY A 39 -13.23 5.37 3.93
C GLY A 39 -11.91 6.10 4.22
N ILE A 40 -10.87 5.68 3.52
CA ILE A 40 -9.50 6.23 3.63
C ILE A 40 -9.04 6.81 2.29
N ALA A 41 -8.35 7.95 2.34
CA ALA A 41 -7.80 8.60 1.15
C ALA A 41 -6.56 7.87 0.63
N ALA A 42 -6.36 7.86 -0.69
CA ALA A 42 -5.21 7.23 -1.33
C ALA A 42 -3.88 7.76 -0.80
N GLN A 43 -3.78 9.08 -0.55
CA GLN A 43 -2.56 9.71 -0.01
C GLN A 43 -2.21 9.19 1.40
N GLN A 44 -3.21 8.78 2.18
CA GLN A 44 -2.95 8.17 3.48
C GLN A 44 -2.42 6.75 3.31
N ILE A 45 -2.99 5.98 2.37
CA ILE A 45 -2.56 4.61 2.04
C ILE A 45 -1.11 4.60 1.55
N GLU A 46 -0.71 5.56 0.72
CA GLU A 46 0.65 5.68 0.17
C GLU A 46 1.72 5.63 1.27
N THR A 47 1.46 6.28 2.41
CA THR A 47 2.39 6.30 3.55
C THR A 47 2.39 5.04 4.42
N MET A 48 1.46 4.11 4.16
CA MET A 48 1.27 2.87 4.93
C MET A 48 1.75 1.61 4.19
N VAL A 49 1.95 1.68 2.86
CA VAL A 49 2.39 0.56 2.01
C VAL A 49 3.88 0.23 2.22
N GLY A 50 4.26 -1.03 1.98
CA GLY A 50 5.67 -1.48 1.97
C GLY A 50 6.12 -2.33 3.18
N LYS A 51 5.24 -2.57 4.17
CA LYS A 51 5.54 -3.42 5.35
C LYS A 51 4.68 -4.69 5.43
N GLY A 52 4.06 -5.06 4.31
CA GLY A 52 3.16 -6.21 4.20
C GLY A 52 1.70 -5.89 4.56
N SER A 53 0.80 -6.81 4.15
CA SER A 53 -0.65 -6.61 4.16
C SER A 53 -1.24 -6.50 5.57
N GLU A 54 -0.75 -7.30 6.52
CA GLU A 54 -1.23 -7.26 7.91
C GLU A 54 -0.95 -5.90 8.57
N HIS A 55 0.24 -5.36 8.34
CA HIS A 55 0.61 -4.04 8.84
C HIS A 55 -0.28 -2.95 8.25
N LEU A 56 -0.52 -3.01 6.93
CA LEU A 56 -1.42 -2.09 6.23
C LEU A 56 -2.84 -2.15 6.81
N LEU A 57 -3.41 -3.35 6.96
CA LEU A 57 -4.75 -3.54 7.52
C LEU A 57 -4.85 -2.98 8.95
N HIS A 58 -3.85 -3.23 9.80
CA HIS A 58 -3.82 -2.71 11.16
C HIS A 58 -3.87 -1.17 11.20
N LEU A 59 -3.05 -0.50 10.38
CA LEU A 59 -3.03 0.97 10.32
C LEU A 59 -4.35 1.54 9.77
N VAL A 60 -4.89 0.93 8.72
CA VAL A 60 -6.15 1.36 8.11
C VAL A 60 -7.31 1.23 9.09
N LEU A 61 -7.43 0.09 9.77
CA LEU A 61 -8.47 -0.13 10.77
C LEU A 61 -8.31 0.80 11.98
N LYS A 62 -7.07 1.01 12.46
CA LYS A 62 -6.79 1.95 13.55
C LYS A 62 -7.25 3.37 13.19
N GLN A 63 -6.94 3.83 11.98
CA GLN A 63 -7.39 5.13 11.45
C GLN A 63 -8.92 5.21 11.36
N ALA A 64 -9.56 4.20 10.77
CA ALA A 64 -11.01 4.19 10.54
C ALA A 64 -11.83 4.11 11.83
N LEU A 65 -11.29 3.44 12.86
CA LEU A 65 -11.88 3.36 14.19
C LEU A 65 -11.61 4.59 15.06
N GLY A 66 -10.91 5.61 14.53
CA GLY A 66 -10.60 6.85 15.27
C GLY A 66 -9.59 6.65 16.40
N GLN A 67 -8.74 5.62 16.31
CA GLN A 67 -7.74 5.27 17.31
C GLN A 67 -6.34 5.82 16.95
N ALA A 68 -6.25 6.63 15.90
CA ALA A 68 -5.00 7.14 15.31
C ALA A 68 -4.12 7.89 16.32
#